data_AF-A0A0S8KV75-F1
#
_entry.id   AF-A0A0S8KV75-F1
#
_cell.length_a   1.000
_cell.length_b   1.000
_cell.length_c   1.000
_cell.angle_alpha   90.00
_cell.angle_beta   90.00
_cell.angle_gamma   90.00
#
_symmetry.space_group_name_H-M   'P 1'
#
loop_
_entity.id
_entity.type
_entity.pdbx_description
1 polymer ?
#
loop_
_entity_poly.entity_id
_entity_poly.type
_entity_poly.pdbx_seq_one_letter_code
_entity_poly.pdbx_strand_id
1 'polypeptide(L)'
;MGASRYSKRCNWPSGFTLIELMVVIVILGILATIMMPKILDRPEQARRMKAKVQIRNFQSALALFKTDTGRFPTTSEGLEALVGDPGLRGWKRGGYIEGGKVPLDPWGGPYIYICPGMHGDVYDLESYGQDGEDGGAGDDADIESWSLDQE
;
A
#
# COMPACT_ATOMS: atom_id res chain seq x y z
N MET A 1 63.74 -40.97 45.88
CA MET A 1 62.44 -40.64 46.51
C MET A 1 61.75 -39.61 45.64
N GLY A 2 60.56 -39.93 45.11
CA GLY A 2 59.81 -39.07 44.19
C GLY A 2 58.51 -38.54 44.80
N ALA A 3 57.89 -37.59 44.10
CA ALA A 3 56.46 -37.26 44.16
C ALA A 3 56.11 -36.46 42.89
N SER A 4 55.41 -37.06 41.92
CA SER A 4 53.95 -37.17 41.77
C SER A 4 53.28 -35.89 41.25
N ARG A 5 52.92 -35.91 39.96
CA ARG A 5 52.19 -34.87 39.24
C ARG A 5 50.68 -35.11 39.38
N TYR A 6 49.93 -34.13 39.87
CA TYR A 6 48.46 -34.19 39.94
C TYR A 6 47.82 -33.67 38.65
N SER A 7 47.19 -34.55 37.87
CA SER A 7 46.31 -34.19 36.74
C SER A 7 44.85 -34.10 37.22
N LYS A 8 44.27 -32.89 37.21
CA LYS A 8 42.84 -32.69 37.45
C LYS A 8 42.06 -33.04 36.18
N ARG A 9 41.23 -34.08 36.21
CA ARG A 9 40.27 -34.40 35.13
C ARG A 9 39.01 -33.57 35.35
N CYS A 10 38.70 -32.65 34.43
CA CYS A 10 37.41 -31.96 34.41
C CYS A 10 36.34 -32.94 33.95
N ASN A 11 35.50 -33.38 34.89
CA ASN A 11 34.39 -34.26 34.61
C ASN A 11 33.21 -33.40 34.13
N TRP A 12 33.03 -33.27 32.82
CA TRP A 12 31.79 -32.69 32.30
C TRP A 12 30.72 -33.78 32.39
N PRO A 13 29.64 -33.58 33.17
CA PRO A 13 28.57 -34.56 33.24
C PRO A 13 27.99 -34.73 31.83
N SER A 14 28.12 -35.95 31.30
CA SER A 14 27.58 -36.36 30.00
C SER A 14 26.30 -37.15 30.26
N GLY A 15 25.16 -36.66 29.78
CA GLY A 15 23.90 -37.40 29.78
C GLY A 15 22.69 -36.49 29.75
N PHE A 16 22.18 -36.22 28.55
CA PHE A 16 20.83 -35.67 28.37
C PHE A 16 19.82 -36.74 28.79
N THR A 17 18.84 -36.38 29.61
CA THR A 17 17.79 -37.34 30.03
C THR A 17 16.60 -37.29 29.06
N LEU A 18 15.87 -38.40 28.89
CA LEU A 18 14.65 -38.42 28.07
C LEU A 18 13.60 -37.43 28.60
N ILE A 19 13.51 -37.28 29.93
CA ILE A 19 12.58 -36.35 30.57
C ILE A 19 12.92 -34.89 30.27
N GLU A 20 14.20 -34.53 30.17
CA GLU A 20 14.65 -33.18 29.82
C GLU A 20 14.22 -32.81 28.39
N LEU A 21 14.33 -33.75 27.45
CA LEU A 21 13.82 -33.53 26.08
C LEU A 21 12.29 -33.45 26.04
N MET A 22 11.58 -34.27 26.84
CA MET A 22 10.11 -34.22 26.92
C MET A 22 9.60 -32.87 27.42
N VAL A 23 10.23 -32.30 28.44
CA VAL A 23 9.84 -30.98 28.96
C VAL A 23 10.08 -29.89 27.90
N VAL A 24 11.19 -29.96 27.16
CA VAL A 24 11.50 -29.00 26.10
C VAL A 24 10.45 -29.03 24.98
N ILE A 25 10.06 -30.21 24.49
CA ILE A 25 9.05 -30.31 23.41
C ILE A 25 7.65 -29.86 23.88
N VAL A 26 7.31 -30.07 25.16
CA VAL A 26 6.05 -29.59 25.74
C VAL A 26 6.04 -28.06 25.79
N ILE A 27 7.12 -27.44 26.26
CA ILE A 27 7.25 -25.98 26.30
C ILE A 27 7.22 -25.40 24.87
N LEU A 28 7.92 -26.01 23.92
CA LEU A 28 7.90 -25.60 22.51
C LEU A 28 6.49 -25.75 21.90
N GLY A 29 5.75 -26.81 22.24
CA GLY A 29 4.36 -26.99 21.80
C GLY A 29 3.43 -25.91 22.34
N ILE A 30 3.58 -25.51 23.60
CA ILE A 30 2.82 -24.40 24.19
C ILE A 30 3.19 -23.08 23.51
N LEU A 31 4.49 -22.78 23.38
CA LEU A 31 4.97 -21.54 22.76
C LEU A 31 4.57 -21.42 21.28
N ALA A 32 4.53 -22.52 20.55
CA ALA A 32 4.12 -22.55 19.15
C ALA A 32 2.67 -22.07 18.93
N THR A 33 1.78 -22.26 19.91
CA THR A 33 0.38 -21.81 19.80
C THR A 33 0.19 -20.31 20.01
N ILE A 34 1.12 -19.67 20.73
CA ILE A 34 1.06 -18.24 21.08
C ILE A 34 1.69 -17.38 19.98
N MET A 35 2.48 -17.97 19.09
CA MET A 35 3.04 -17.29 17.93
C MET A 35 2.01 -17.18 16.79
N MET A 36 0.93 -16.42 17.02
CA MET A 36 0.10 -15.93 15.93
C MET A 36 0.59 -14.51 15.56
N PRO A 37 1.33 -14.32 14.46
CA PRO A 37 1.72 -12.99 14.04
C PRO A 37 0.47 -12.21 13.61
N LYS A 38 0.03 -11.25 14.43
CA LYS A 38 -1.00 -10.27 14.06
C LYS A 38 -0.40 -9.27 13.06
N ILE A 39 -0.40 -9.62 11.78
CA ILE A 39 0.16 -8.79 10.70
C ILE A 39 -0.95 -8.09 9.87
N LEU A 40 -2.23 -8.31 10.16
CA LEU A 40 -3.28 -8.00 9.16
C LEU A 40 -4.04 -6.68 9.31
N ASP A 41 -3.85 -5.89 10.38
CA ASP A 41 -4.68 -4.69 10.64
C ASP A 41 -3.99 -3.35 10.31
N ARG A 42 -2.74 -3.35 9.82
CA ARG A 42 -2.06 -2.15 9.30
C ARG A 42 -2.08 -1.90 7.78
N PRO A 43 -2.61 -2.78 6.91
CA PRO A 43 -2.58 -2.52 5.48
C PRO A 43 -3.62 -1.47 5.07
N GLU A 44 -4.75 -1.37 5.76
CA GLU A 44 -5.91 -0.56 5.36
C GLU A 44 -5.60 0.95 5.40
N GLN A 45 -5.22 1.51 6.54
CA GLN A 45 -4.90 2.94 6.65
C GLN A 45 -3.75 3.36 5.71
N ALA A 46 -2.78 2.47 5.52
CA ALA A 46 -1.68 2.68 4.59
C ALA A 46 -2.15 2.69 3.13
N ARG A 47 -3.13 1.83 2.77
CA ARG A 47 -3.81 1.85 1.48
C ARG A 47 -4.57 3.15 1.31
N ARG A 48 -5.45 3.57 2.24
CA ARG A 48 -6.16 4.85 2.11
C ARG A 48 -5.21 6.03 1.94
N MET A 49 -4.15 6.11 2.76
CA MET A 49 -3.13 7.15 2.62
C MET A 49 -2.46 7.13 1.23
N LYS A 50 -2.14 5.93 0.72
CA LYS A 50 -1.57 5.78 -0.63
C LYS A 50 -2.54 6.26 -1.71
N ALA A 51 -3.83 5.91 -1.61
CA ALA A 51 -4.85 6.39 -2.54
C ALA A 51 -4.95 7.92 -2.52
N LYS A 52 -4.99 8.54 -1.34
CA LYS A 52 -4.98 10.00 -1.20
C LYS A 52 -3.78 10.65 -1.89
N VAL A 53 -2.58 10.12 -1.66
CA VAL A 53 -1.35 10.60 -2.32
C VAL A 53 -1.43 10.44 -3.84
N GLN A 54 -1.94 9.30 -4.33
CA GLN A 54 -2.14 9.08 -5.76
C GLN A 54 -3.11 10.09 -6.36
N ILE A 55 -4.24 10.38 -5.69
CA ILE A 55 -5.20 11.41 -6.12
C ILE A 55 -4.51 12.78 -6.19
N ARG A 56 -3.73 13.18 -5.16
CA ARG A 56 -2.96 14.45 -5.20
C ARG A 56 -1.97 14.51 -6.37
N ASN A 57 -1.33 13.39 -6.71
CA ASN A 57 -0.44 13.30 -7.87
C ASN A 57 -1.21 13.46 -9.19
N PHE A 58 -2.38 12.84 -9.31
CA PHE A 58 -3.26 13.05 -10.47
C PHE A 58 -3.74 14.49 -10.57
N GLN A 59 -4.14 15.14 -9.47
CA GLN A 59 -4.54 16.56 -9.47
C GLN A 59 -3.40 17.45 -10.01
N SER A 60 -2.17 17.18 -9.60
CA SER A 60 -0.98 17.88 -10.09
C SER A 60 -0.73 17.64 -11.58
N ALA A 61 -0.86 16.39 -12.04
CA ALA A 61 -0.73 16.02 -13.45
C ALA A 61 -1.82 16.66 -14.33
N LEU A 62 -3.07 16.67 -13.86
CA LEU A 62 -4.20 17.31 -14.52
C LEU A 62 -4.01 18.83 -14.61
N ALA A 63 -3.47 19.46 -13.57
CA ALA A 63 -3.15 20.88 -13.60
C ALA A 63 -2.09 21.20 -14.66
N LEU A 64 -1.01 20.41 -14.74
CA LEU A 64 0.00 20.55 -15.79
C LEU A 64 -0.57 20.33 -17.19
N PHE A 65 -1.41 19.30 -17.36
CA PHE A 65 -2.09 19.03 -18.62
C PHE A 65 -2.92 20.24 -19.07
N LYS A 66 -3.65 20.88 -18.15
CA LYS A 66 -4.41 22.10 -18.44
C LYS A 66 -3.50 23.28 -18.78
N THR A 67 -2.38 23.45 -18.07
CA THR A 67 -1.42 24.51 -18.39
C THR A 67 -0.87 24.38 -19.80
N ASP A 68 -0.58 23.15 -20.23
CA ASP A 68 0.06 22.87 -21.52
C ASP A 68 -0.94 22.83 -22.70
N THR A 69 -2.13 22.29 -22.48
CA THR A 69 -3.15 22.08 -23.54
C THR A 69 -4.30 23.10 -23.51
N GLY A 70 -4.45 23.84 -22.41
CA GLY A 70 -5.50 24.85 -22.20
C GLY A 70 -6.80 24.32 -21.61
N ARG A 71 -6.98 23.00 -21.45
CA ARG A 71 -8.20 22.39 -20.88
C ARG A 71 -7.87 21.13 -20.06
N PHE A 72 -8.80 20.67 -19.25
CA PHE A 72 -8.72 19.33 -18.66
C PHE A 72 -9.10 18.25 -19.70
N PRO A 73 -8.66 16.99 -19.49
CA PRO A 73 -9.18 15.85 -20.26
C PRO A 73 -10.70 15.74 -20.14
N THR A 74 -11.36 15.27 -21.19
CA THR A 74 -12.79 14.93 -21.13
C THR A 74 -12.98 13.56 -20.48
N THR A 75 -14.19 13.26 -20.00
CA THR A 75 -14.51 11.92 -19.47
C THR A 75 -14.21 10.79 -20.46
N SER A 76 -14.37 11.02 -21.77
CA SER A 76 -14.05 10.02 -22.80
C SER A 76 -12.54 9.81 -23.01
N GLU A 77 -11.73 10.84 -22.76
CA GLU A 77 -10.28 10.76 -22.82
C GLU A 77 -9.68 10.21 -21.52
N GLY A 78 -10.37 10.43 -20.40
CA GLY A 78 -10.03 9.86 -19.09
C GLY A 78 -8.68 10.30 -18.54
N LEU A 79 -8.17 9.52 -17.59
CA LEU A 79 -6.82 9.66 -17.06
C LEU A 79 -5.77 9.18 -18.06
N GLU A 80 -6.17 8.42 -19.08
CA GLU A 80 -5.33 7.91 -20.15
C GLU A 80 -4.68 9.06 -20.95
N ALA A 81 -5.36 10.21 -21.07
CA ALA A 81 -4.82 11.41 -21.69
C ALA A 81 -3.57 11.96 -20.98
N LEU A 82 -3.36 11.59 -19.71
CA LEU A 82 -2.18 11.98 -18.95
C LEU A 82 -0.95 11.14 -19.33
N VAL A 83 -1.13 10.04 -20.08
CA VAL A 83 -0.08 9.10 -20.45
C VAL A 83 0.10 9.04 -21.96
N GLY A 84 -0.99 8.87 -22.69
CA GLY A 84 -1.04 8.84 -24.15
C GLY A 84 -1.40 10.20 -24.72
N ASP A 85 -0.83 10.55 -25.86
CA ASP A 85 -1.16 11.79 -26.58
C ASP A 85 -2.59 11.70 -27.16
N PRO A 86 -3.54 12.53 -26.68
CA PRO A 86 -4.90 12.58 -27.25
C PRO A 86 -4.95 13.33 -28.60
N GLY A 87 -3.80 13.72 -29.16
CA GLY A 87 -3.71 14.50 -30.40
C GLY A 87 -3.86 16.01 -30.15
N LEU A 88 -3.57 16.47 -28.92
CA LEU A 88 -3.72 17.86 -28.54
C LEU A 88 -2.44 18.66 -28.73
N ARG A 89 -2.59 19.87 -29.25
CA ARG A 89 -1.49 20.81 -29.36
C ARG A 89 -1.01 21.21 -27.95
N GLY A 90 0.30 21.16 -27.74
CA GLY A 90 0.91 21.50 -26.46
C GLY A 90 1.09 20.30 -25.52
N TRP A 91 0.54 19.12 -25.85
CA TRP A 91 0.72 17.92 -25.04
C TRP A 91 2.20 17.57 -24.86
N LYS A 92 2.61 17.36 -23.61
CA LYS A 92 4.00 17.07 -23.26
C LYS A 92 4.40 15.65 -23.69
N ARG A 93 5.39 15.57 -24.59
CA ARG A 93 6.02 14.30 -24.97
C ARG A 93 6.56 13.55 -23.74
N GLY A 94 5.99 12.37 -23.48
CA GLY A 94 6.33 11.52 -22.33
C GLY A 94 5.26 11.48 -21.24
N GLY A 95 4.17 12.24 -21.37
CA GLY A 95 3.07 12.26 -20.43
C GLY A 95 3.31 13.12 -19.18
N TYR A 96 2.31 13.11 -18.30
CA TYR A 96 2.22 13.89 -17.07
C TYR A 96 2.33 13.04 -15.80
N ILE A 97 2.30 11.70 -15.94
CA ILE A 97 2.39 10.75 -14.82
C ILE A 97 3.65 9.90 -14.99
N GLU A 98 4.30 9.60 -13.85
CA GLU A 98 5.45 8.70 -13.81
C GLU A 98 5.05 7.24 -14.11
N GLY A 99 5.91 6.53 -14.84
CA GLY A 99 5.71 5.10 -15.12
C GLY A 99 4.89 4.79 -16.38
N GLY A 100 4.43 5.80 -17.13
CA GLY A 100 3.86 5.62 -18.47
C GLY A 100 2.58 4.77 -18.52
N LYS A 101 1.87 4.67 -17.40
CA LYS A 101 0.56 4.04 -17.28
C LYS A 101 -0.20 4.67 -16.12
N VAL A 102 -1.53 4.69 -16.19
CA VAL A 102 -2.37 5.10 -15.07
C VAL A 102 -2.27 4.02 -14.00
N PRO A 103 -1.78 4.34 -12.78
CA PRO A 103 -1.73 3.36 -11.71
C PRO A 103 -3.15 3.05 -11.23
N LEU A 104 -3.37 1.79 -10.85
CA LEU A 104 -4.57 1.38 -10.13
C LEU A 104 -4.53 1.91 -8.70
N ASP A 105 -5.70 1.94 -8.07
CA ASP A 105 -5.82 2.22 -6.67
C ASP A 105 -5.16 1.11 -5.80
N PRO A 106 -5.04 1.31 -4.48
CA PRO A 106 -4.42 0.34 -3.59
C PRO A 106 -5.16 -1.00 -3.44
N TRP A 107 -6.43 -1.10 -3.87
CA TRP A 107 -7.25 -2.31 -3.85
C TRP A 107 -7.29 -3.00 -5.22
N GLY A 108 -6.74 -2.37 -6.25
CA GLY A 108 -6.65 -2.89 -7.62
C GLY A 108 -7.76 -2.39 -8.55
N GLY A 109 -8.60 -1.45 -8.09
CA GLY A 109 -9.61 -0.78 -8.89
C GLY A 109 -9.04 0.37 -9.74
N PRO A 110 -9.76 0.78 -10.81
CA PRO A 110 -9.44 2.00 -11.53
C PRO A 110 -9.89 3.24 -10.75
N TYR A 111 -9.17 4.35 -10.93
CA TYR A 111 -9.67 5.66 -10.49
C TYR A 111 -10.77 6.14 -11.44
N ILE A 112 -11.83 6.69 -10.88
CA ILE A 112 -12.95 7.24 -11.64
C ILE A 112 -12.69 8.73 -11.85
N TYR A 113 -12.75 9.16 -13.11
CA TYR A 113 -12.53 10.55 -13.50
C TYR A 113 -13.70 11.05 -14.33
N ILE A 114 -14.32 12.15 -13.90
CA ILE A 114 -15.48 12.74 -14.58
C ILE A 114 -15.21 14.24 -14.79
N CYS A 115 -15.33 14.71 -16.03
CA CYS A 115 -15.18 16.12 -16.38
C CYS A 115 -16.26 16.54 -17.40
N PRO A 116 -17.13 17.52 -17.10
CA PRO A 116 -17.15 18.36 -15.89
C PRO A 116 -17.57 17.60 -14.63
N GLY A 117 -17.07 18.02 -13.47
CA GLY A 117 -17.42 17.43 -12.17
C GLY A 117 -18.88 17.67 -11.79
N MET A 118 -19.47 16.73 -11.06
CA MET A 118 -20.83 16.79 -10.53
C MET A 118 -20.87 17.47 -9.16
N HIS A 119 -19.76 17.44 -8.40
CA HIS A 119 -19.67 17.93 -7.02
C HIS A 119 -19.26 19.41 -6.89
N GLY A 120 -19.33 20.18 -7.98
CA GLY A 120 -19.03 21.62 -8.01
C GLY A 120 -17.56 21.96 -8.30
N ASP A 121 -16.71 20.95 -8.44
CA ASP A 121 -15.35 21.09 -8.92
C ASP A 121 -15.26 21.02 -10.46
N VAL A 122 -14.12 21.43 -11.01
CA VAL A 122 -13.91 21.40 -12.47
C VAL A 122 -13.91 19.96 -13.00
N TYR A 123 -13.51 19.00 -12.18
CA TYR A 123 -13.56 17.57 -12.42
C TYR A 123 -13.74 16.84 -11.08
N ASP A 124 -14.30 15.64 -11.17
CA ASP A 124 -14.41 14.70 -10.06
C ASP A 124 -13.35 13.60 -10.25
N LEU A 125 -12.62 13.27 -9.19
CA LEU A 125 -11.65 12.19 -9.17
C LEU A 125 -11.78 11.40 -7.87
N GLU A 126 -12.13 10.14 -7.97
CA GLU A 126 -12.42 9.28 -6.83
C GLU A 126 -11.90 7.85 -7.00
N SER A 127 -11.81 7.14 -5.88
CA SER A 127 -11.54 5.70 -5.82
C SER A 127 -12.57 5.09 -4.89
N TYR A 128 -13.23 4.03 -5.36
CA TYR A 128 -14.28 3.28 -4.66
C TYR A 128 -13.78 2.43 -3.49
N GLY A 129 -12.64 2.78 -2.89
CA GLY A 129 -12.13 2.11 -1.71
C GLY A 129 -11.99 0.58 -1.86
N GLN A 130 -12.34 -0.13 -0.79
CA GLN A 130 -12.16 -1.57 -0.66
C GLN A 130 -13.23 -2.41 -1.33
N ASP A 131 -14.48 -1.94 -1.32
CA ASP A 131 -15.64 -2.66 -1.87
C ASP A 131 -15.74 -2.47 -3.39
N GLY A 132 -15.16 -1.39 -3.93
CA GLY A 132 -15.19 -1.09 -5.35
C GLY A 132 -16.56 -0.60 -5.81
N GLU A 133 -17.41 -0.16 -4.88
CA GLU A 133 -18.73 0.39 -5.12
C GLU A 133 -18.78 1.87 -4.74
N ASP A 134 -19.69 2.62 -5.35
CA ASP A 134 -19.92 4.03 -5.01
C ASP A 134 -20.54 4.15 -3.60
N GLY A 135 -19.87 4.88 -2.71
CA GLY A 135 -20.29 5.18 -1.35
C GLY A 135 -19.47 4.47 -0.26
N GLY A 136 -20.16 3.70 0.57
CA GLY A 136 -19.54 3.00 1.71
C GLY A 136 -19.30 3.84 2.98
N ALA A 137 -18.79 3.18 4.02
CA ALA A 137 -18.48 3.81 5.31
C ALA A 137 -17.26 3.14 5.97
N GLY A 138 -16.47 3.92 6.70
CA GLY A 138 -15.26 3.40 7.35
C GLY A 138 -14.20 3.01 6.34
N ASP A 139 -13.76 1.74 6.38
CA ASP A 139 -12.71 1.21 5.49
C ASP A 139 -13.23 1.03 4.05
N ASP A 140 -14.54 0.92 3.88
CA ASP A 140 -15.22 0.84 2.58
C ASP A 140 -15.59 2.22 2.03
N ALA A 141 -15.31 3.31 2.76
CA ALA A 141 -15.64 4.65 2.28
C ALA A 141 -14.75 5.08 1.12
N ASP A 142 -15.37 5.69 0.12
CA ASP A 142 -14.72 6.32 -1.02
C ASP A 142 -13.66 7.34 -0.62
N ILE A 143 -12.69 7.49 -1.52
CA ILE A 143 -11.65 8.52 -1.41
C ILE A 143 -11.83 9.48 -2.56
N GLU A 144 -12.44 10.62 -2.26
CA GLU A 144 -12.86 11.60 -3.25
C GLU A 144 -11.92 12.82 -3.24
N SER A 145 -11.69 13.42 -4.40
CA SER A 145 -10.77 14.56 -4.53
C SER A 145 -11.20 15.82 -3.79
N TRP A 146 -12.50 16.01 -3.57
CA TRP A 146 -13.09 17.19 -2.91
C TRP A 146 -13.17 17.05 -1.38
N SER A 147 -13.07 15.83 -0.84
CA SER A 147 -13.16 15.53 0.60
C SER A 147 -11.83 15.19 1.25
N LEU A 148 -10.71 15.18 0.50
CA LEU A 148 -9.38 14.79 1.00
C LEU A 148 -8.90 15.52 2.27
N ASP A 149 -9.33 16.77 2.45
CA ASP A 149 -8.92 17.63 3.58
C ASP A 149 -9.93 17.64 4.75
N GLN A 150 -11.05 16.89 4.64
CA GLN A 150 -12.15 16.90 5.61
C GLN A 150 -12.10 15.77 6.65
N GLU A 151 -11.05 14.93 6.64
CA GLU A 151 -10.83 13.82 7.59
C GLU A 151 -9.76 14.09 8.65
#